data_AF-A0A7J3DBG1-F1
#
_entry.id   AF-A0A7J3DBG1-F1
#
_cell.length_a   1.000
_cell.length_b   1.000
_cell.length_c   1.000
_cell.angle_alpha   90.00
_cell.angle_beta   90.00
_cell.angle_gamma   90.00
#
_symmetry.space_group_name_H-M   'P 1'
#
loop_
_entity.id
_entity.type
_entity.pdbx_description
1 polymer ?
#
loop_
_entity_poly.entity_id
_entity_poly.type
_entity_poly.pdbx_seq_one_letter_code
_entity_poly.pdbx_strand_id
1 'polypeptide(L)' 'MTEEDLEKITIRLPNRYIRALDFLVKVDDFPSRSEAIRAAIRDFIYARLDLVMDKIRKMEEAEKTLASMEIFEERYLKK' A
#
# COMPACT_ATOMS: atom_id res chain seq x y z
N MET A 1 2.36 15.94 12.09
CA MET A 1 0.96 16.01 11.63
C MET A 1 0.31 17.05 12.50
N THR A 2 -0.06 18.20 11.93
CA THR A 2 -0.89 19.17 12.65
C THR A 2 -2.32 18.62 12.70
N GLU A 3 -3.17 19.14 13.60
CA GLU A 3 -4.59 18.73 13.61
C GLU A 3 -5.29 19.03 12.27
N GLU A 4 -4.78 20.01 11.51
CA GLU A 4 -5.27 20.37 10.17
C GLU A 4 -5.08 19.24 9.14
N ASP A 5 -4.17 18.29 9.37
CA ASP A 5 -3.93 17.14 8.48
C ASP A 5 -4.81 15.92 8.82
N LEU A 6 -5.68 16.01 9.84
CA LEU A 6 -6.43 14.87 10.36
C LEU A 6 -7.94 15.00 10.12
N GLU A 7 -8.51 14.05 9.39
CA GLU A 7 -9.96 13.95 9.18
C GLU A 7 -10.62 12.97 10.17
N LYS A 8 -11.73 13.36 10.79
CA LYS A 8 -12.44 12.52 11.76
C LYS A 8 -13.43 11.61 11.05
N ILE A 9 -13.18 10.31 11.12
CA ILE A 9 -14.07 9.29 10.54
C ILE A 9 -14.88 8.55 11.61
N THR A 10 -16.10 8.13 11.28
CA THR A 10 -16.91 7.22 12.10
C THR A 10 -17.13 5.92 11.35
N ILE A 11 -16.72 4.79 11.94
CA ILE A 11 -16.81 3.46 11.33
C ILE A 11 -17.43 2.46 12.30
N ARG A 12 -18.06 1.41 11.77
CA ARG A 12 -18.52 0.26 12.56
C ARG A 12 -17.51 -0.86 12.47
N LEU A 13 -16.99 -1.30 13.61
CA LEU A 13 -16.06 -2.42 13.71
C LEU A 13 -16.66 -3.54 14.57
N PRO A 14 -16.32 -4.82 14.29
CA PRO A 14 -16.69 -5.92 15.17
C PRO A 14 -16.23 -5.67 16.62
N ASN A 15 -17.09 -5.96 17.59
CA ASN A 15 -16.79 -5.77 19.01
C ASN A 15 -15.51 -6.48 19.47
N ARG A 16 -15.17 -7.61 18.83
CA ARG A 16 -13.92 -8.34 19.10
C ARG A 16 -12.68 -7.50 18.80
N TYR A 17 -12.70 -6.68 17.74
CA TYR A 17 -11.58 -5.83 17.37
C TYR A 17 -11.46 -4.62 18.29
N ILE A 18 -12.58 -4.04 18.71
CA ILE A 18 -12.57 -2.98 19.73
C ILE A 18 -11.90 -3.48 21.03
N ARG A 19 -12.25 -4.69 21.49
CA ARG A 19 -11.61 -5.30 22.67
C ARG A 19 -10.12 -5.57 22.48
N ALA A 20 -9.71 -5.98 21.28
CA ALA A 20 -8.29 -6.19 20.98
C ALA A 20 -7.52 -4.86 20.99
N LEU A 21 -8.07 -3.81 20.38
CA LEU A 21 -7.49 -2.46 20.42
C LEU A 21 -7.39 -1.94 21.87
N ASP A 22 -8.42 -2.17 22.68
CA ASP A 22 -8.38 -1.83 24.10
C ASP A 22 -7.27 -2.54 24.86
N PHE A 23 -7.04 -3.81 24.56
CA PHE A 23 -5.95 -4.56 25.17
C PHE A 23 -4.59 -3.95 24.80
N LEU A 24 -4.37 -3.63 23.52
CA LEU A 24 -3.11 -3.02 23.05
C LEU A 24 -2.83 -1.67 23.75
N VAL A 25 -3.86 -0.85 23.95
CA VAL A 25 -3.71 0.40 24.70
C VAL A 25 -3.44 0.13 26.18
N LYS A 26 -4.10 -0.86 26.79
CA LYS A 26 -3.92 -1.18 28.22
C LYS A 26 -2.53 -1.72 28.58
N VAL A 27 -1.85 -2.35 27.63
CA VAL A 27 -0.49 -2.86 27.81
C VAL A 27 0.58 -1.83 27.41
N ASP A 28 0.19 -0.57 27.21
CA ASP A 28 1.03 0.54 26.79
C ASP A 28 1.76 0.33 25.45
N ASP A 29 1.27 -0.58 24.60
CA ASP A 29 1.81 -0.81 23.25
C ASP A 29 1.43 0.34 22.30
N PHE A 30 0.25 0.93 22.50
CA PHE A 30 -0.19 2.13 21.79
C PHE A 30 -0.78 3.18 22.72
N PRO A 31 -0.55 4.48 22.46
CA PRO A 31 -1.06 5.57 23.31
C PRO A 31 -2.58 5.76 23.22
N SER A 32 -3.20 5.30 22.13
CA SER A 32 -4.66 5.36 21.95
C SER A 32 -5.13 4.37 20.89
N ARG A 33 -6.45 4.08 20.89
CA ARG A 33 -7.08 3.29 19.82
C ARG A 33 -6.88 3.93 18.46
N SER A 34 -6.95 5.25 18.39
CA SER A 34 -6.77 6.00 17.14
C SER A 34 -5.36 5.84 16.58
N GLU A 35 -4.34 5.81 17.44
CA GLU A 35 -2.96 5.58 16.99
C GLU A 35 -2.74 4.14 16.51
N ALA A 36 -3.26 3.15 17.24
CA ALA A 36 -3.21 1.76 16.81
C ALA A 36 -3.87 1.57 15.43
N ILE A 37 -5.01 2.22 15.19
CA ILE A 37 -5.70 2.19 13.89
C ILE A 37 -4.87 2.90 12.82
N ARG A 38 -4.29 4.07 13.11
CA ARG A 38 -3.42 4.79 12.16
C ARG A 38 -2.21 3.98 11.75
N ALA A 39 -1.54 3.31 12.70
CA ALA A 39 -0.41 2.43 12.42
C ALA A 39 -0.83 1.27 11.50
N ALA A 40 -1.92 0.58 11.83
CA ALA A 40 -2.43 -0.52 11.01
C ALA A 40 -2.79 -0.08 9.58
N ILE A 41 -3.41 1.10 9.41
CA ILE A 41 -3.74 1.65 8.09
C ILE A 41 -2.47 2.02 7.32
N ARG A 42 -1.50 2.67 7.97
CA ARG A 42 -0.21 3.05 7.37
C ARG A 42 0.50 1.82 6.81
N ASP A 43 0.64 0.78 7.63
CA ASP A 43 1.34 -0.46 7.26
C ASP A 43 0.63 -1.15 6.09
N PHE A 44 -0.71 -1.18 6.13
CA PHE A 44 -1.51 -1.73 5.04
C PHE A 44 -1.33 -0.95 3.73
N ILE A 45 -1.32 0.39 3.78
CA ILE A 45 -1.15 1.24 2.59
C ILE A 45 0.22 1.00 1.98
N TYR A 46 1.30 1.05 2.77
CA TYR A 46 2.65 0.85 2.24
C TYR A 46 2.83 -0.53 1.62
N ALA A 47 2.42 -1.59 2.33
CA ALA A 47 2.48 -2.95 1.80
C ALA A 47 1.72 -3.12 0.47
N ARG A 48 0.60 -2.39 0.30
CA ARG A 48 -0.18 -2.45 -0.93
C ARG A 48 0.42 -1.61 -2.06
N LEU A 49 0.94 -0.42 -1.75
CA LEU A 49 1.56 0.46 -2.73
C LEU A 49 2.81 -0.17 -3.32
N ASP A 50 3.66 -0.76 -2.48
CA ASP A 50 4.90 -1.42 -2.95
C ASP A 50 4.57 -2.51 -3.99
N LEU A 51 3.55 -3.33 -3.72
CA LEU A 51 3.11 -4.38 -4.64
C LEU A 51 2.60 -3.82 -5.97
N VAL A 52 1.88 -2.69 -5.94
CA VAL A 52 1.34 -2.06 -7.15
C VAL A 52 2.46 -1.42 -7.96
N MET A 53 3.38 -0.71 -7.32
CA MET A 53 4.51 -0.06 -7.97
C MET A 53 5.45 -1.09 -8.62
N ASP A 54 5.75 -2.19 -7.93
CA ASP A 54 6.55 -3.27 -8.50
C ASP A 54 5.88 -3.94 -9.70
N LYS A 55 4.55 -4.06 -9.67
CA LYS A 55 3.80 -4.61 -10.81
C LYS A 55 3.86 -3.66 -12.01
N ILE A 56 3.66 -2.36 -11.80
CA ILE A 56 3.73 -1.36 -12.87
C ILE A 56 5.13 -1.35 -13.50
N ARG A 57 6.18 -1.33 -12.68
CA ARG A 57 7.56 -1.33 -13.16
C ARG A 57 7.89 -2.56 -14.01
N LYS A 58 7.49 -3.76 -13.58
CA LYS A 58 7.69 -5.00 -14.36
C LYS A 58 6.94 -4.98 -15.69
N MET A 59 5.74 -4.38 -15.73
CA MET A 59 4.97 -4.23 -16.97
C MET A 59 5.66 -3.27 -17.94
N GLU A 60 6.13 -2.12 -17.46
CA GLU A 60 6.88 -1.16 -18.30
C GLU A 60 8.19 -1.77 -18.85
N GLU A 61 8.92 -2.52 -18.03
CA GLU A 61 10.15 -3.22 -18.45
C GLU A 61 9.85 -4.27 -19.54
N ALA A 62 8.76 -5.03 -19.38
CA ALA A 62 8.32 -6.00 -20.38
C ALA A 62 7.89 -5.34 -21.69
N GLU A 63 7.14 -4.24 -21.63
CA GLU A 63 6.73 -3.47 -22.81
C GLU A 63 7.92 -2.88 -23.56
N LYS A 64 8.90 -2.30 -22.84
CA LYS A 64 10.15 -1.78 -23.45
C LYS A 64 10.95 -2.89 -24.12
N THR A 65 11.04 -4.05 -23.47
CA THR A 65 11.76 -5.22 -24.00
C THR A 65 11.08 -5.70 -25.29
N LEU A 66 9.75 -5.86 -25.29
CA LEU A 66 9.00 -6.28 -26.47
C LEU A 66 9.14 -5.28 -27.62
N ALA A 67 8.98 -3.97 -27.34
CA ALA A 67 9.16 -2.94 -28.36
C ALA A 67 10.58 -2.96 -28.97
N SER A 68 11.61 -3.17 -28.15
CA SER A 68 12.99 -3.32 -28.65
C SER A 68 13.19 -4.56 -29.51
N MET A 69 12.53 -5.68 -29.19
CA MET A 69 12.55 -6.91 -29.97
C MET A 69 11.87 -6.69 -31.33
N GLU A 70 10.69 -6.07 -31.36
CA GLU A 70 9.97 -5.75 -32.60
C GLU A 70 10.80 -4.87 -33.54
N ILE A 71 11.42 -3.80 -33.01
CA ILE A 71 12.30 -2.91 -33.79
C ILE A 71 13.50 -3.68 -34.36
N PHE A 72 14.06 -4.62 -33.59
CA PHE A 72 15.16 -5.45 -34.04
C PHE A 72 14.71 -6.41 -35.16
N GLU A 73 13.58 -7.09 -35.00
CA GLU A 73 13.04 -7.98 -36.04
C GLU A 73 12.76 -7.23 -37.34
N GLU A 74 12.14 -6.05 -37.29
CA GLU A 74 11.88 -5.27 -38.50
C GLU A 74 13.15 -4.84 -39.23
N ARG A 75 14.20 -4.47 -38.47
CA ARG A 75 15.46 -3.99 -39.04
C ARG A 75 16.29 -5.11 -39.66
N TYR A 76 16.21 -6.34 -39.16
CA TYR A 76 17.15 -7.41 -39.51
C TYR A 76 16.51 -8.61 -40.23
N LEU A 77 15.21 -8.88 -40.06
CA LEU A 77 14.54 -10.02 -40.71
C LEU A 77 13.68 -9.65 -41.94
N LYS A 78 13.26 -8.39 -42.12
CA LYS A 78 12.52 -7.95 -43.32
C LYS A 78 13.46 -7.48 -44.46
N LYS A 79 14.52 -8.23 -44.75
CA LYS A 79 15.40 -7.98 -45.91
C LYS A 79 15.14 -8.97 -47.02
#